data_AF-A0A8T5Q5A0-F1
#
_entry.id   AF-A0A8T5Q5A0-F1
#
_cell.length_a   1.000
_cell.length_b   1.000
_cell.length_c   1.000
_cell.angle_alpha   90.00
_cell.angle_beta   90.00
_cell.angle_gamma   90.00
#
_symmetry.space_group_name_H-M   'P 1'
#
loop_
_entity.id
_entity.type
_entity.pdbx_description
1 polymer ?
#
loop_
_entity_poly.entity_id
_entity_poly.type
_entity_poly.pdbx_seq_one_letter_code
_entity_poly.pdbx_strand_id
1 'polypeptide(L)' 'MKVSLCGGDKCCPAIEVGKDSVKIGEKGNMCRLKKREWNTLKEKIIKGEI' A
#
# COMPACT_ATOMS: atom_id res chain seq x y z
N MET A 1 6.61 7.48 6.12
CA MET A 1 6.35 8.27 4.89
C MET A 1 4.97 7.93 4.37
N LYS A 2 4.15 8.92 3.99
CA LYS A 2 2.83 8.70 3.40
C LYS A 2 2.89 9.02 1.91
N VAL A 3 2.44 8.09 1.07
CA VAL A 3 2.41 8.23 -0.39
C VAL A 3 0.95 8.12 -0.85
N SER A 4 0.49 9.10 -1.64
CA SER A 4 -0.79 9.01 -2.35
C SER A 4 -0.55 8.39 -3.72
N LEU A 5 -1.39 7.44 -4.12
CA LEU A 5 -1.27 6.77 -5.42
C LEU A 5 -1.76 7.60 -6.61
N CYS A 6 -2.43 8.73 -6.36
CA CYS A 6 -2.74 9.72 -7.38
C CYS A 6 -2.59 11.15 -6.87
N GLY A 7 -2.50 12.09 -7.81
CA GLY A 7 -2.37 13.53 -7.53
C GLY A 7 -3.62 14.18 -6.91
N GLY A 8 -4.71 13.42 -6.70
CA GLY A 8 -5.91 13.88 -6.02
C GLY A 8 -6.01 13.30 -4.61
N ASP A 9 -6.26 14.15 -3.61
CA ASP A 9 -6.34 13.75 -2.19
C ASP A 9 -7.58 12.92 -1.81
N LYS A 10 -8.49 12.65 -2.75
CA LYS A 10 -9.85 12.16 -2.43
C LYS A 10 -10.25 10.81 -3.03
N CYS A 11 -9.52 10.27 -4.00
CA CYS A 11 -9.97 9.09 -4.76
C CYS A 11 -9.00 7.91 -4.80
N CYS A 12 -7.86 7.98 -4.10
CA CYS A 12 -6.86 6.93 -4.16
C CYS A 12 -6.46 6.38 -2.79
N PRO A 13 -6.12 5.09 -2.73
CA PRO A 13 -5.59 4.48 -1.52
C PRO A 13 -4.32 5.19 -1.05
N ALA A 14 -4.26 5.42 0.26
CA ALA A 14 -3.07 5.94 0.91
C ALA A 14 -2.15 4.79 1.29
N ILE A 15 -0.83 4.99 1.13
CA ILE A 15 0.20 4.08 1.61
C ILE A 15 0.97 4.75 2.73
N GLU A 16 0.98 4.14 3.92
CA GLU A 16 1.80 4.56 5.05
C GLU A 16 2.92 3.55 5.28
N VAL A 17 4.16 3.95 5.00
CA VAL A 17 5.36 3.12 5.24
C VAL A 17 5.92 3.44 6.63
N GLY A 18 5.82 2.46 7.53
CA GLY A 18 6.45 2.45 8.84
C GLY A 18 7.73 1.61 8.88
N LYS A 19 8.30 1.44 10.08
CA LYS A 19 9.55 0.67 10.28
C LYS A 19 9.37 -0.80 9.89
N ASP A 20 8.38 -1.46 10.47
CA ASP A 20 8.17 -2.92 10.37
C ASP A 20 6.90 -3.31 9.58
N SER A 21 6.03 -2.34 9.30
CA SER A 21 4.76 -2.55 8.62
C SER A 21 4.45 -1.47 7.60
N VAL A 22 3.67 -1.82 6.59
CA VAL A 22 3.05 -0.91 5.63
C VAL A 22 1.55 -0.97 5.79
N LYS A 23 0.88 0.18 5.83
CA LYS A 23 -0.58 0.23 5.70
C LYS A 23 -0.95 0.72 4.31
N ILE A 24 -1.97 0.12 3.71
CA ILE A 24 -2.52 0.52 2.42
C ILE A 24 -4.04 0.46 2.47
N GLY A 25 -4.70 1.45 1.87
CA GLY A 25 -6.16 1.42 1.70
C GLY A 25 -6.80 2.80 1.79
N GLU A 26 -8.11 2.81 2.01
CA GLU A 26 -8.94 4.00 2.12
C GLU A 26 -9.67 4.04 3.47
N LYS A 27 -10.29 5.17 3.79
CA LYS A 27 -11.05 5.33 5.04
C LYS A 27 -12.16 4.26 5.10
N GLY A 28 -12.14 3.42 6.13
CA GLY A 28 -13.08 2.32 6.30
C GLY A 28 -12.63 0.98 5.71
N ASN A 29 -11.57 0.96 4.91
CA ASN A 29 -10.97 -0.26 4.37
C ASN A 29 -9.44 -0.14 4.30
N MET A 30 -8.78 -0.38 5.44
CA MET A 30 -7.33 -0.32 5.58
C MET A 30 -6.77 -1.71 5.84
N CYS A 31 -5.77 -2.10 5.07
CA CYS A 31 -4.98 -3.31 5.30
C CYS A 31 -3.62 -2.93 5.89
N ARG A 32 -3.11 -3.74 6.82
CA ARG A 32 -1.74 -3.62 7.36
C ARG A 32 -0.97 -4.88 7.01
N LEU A 33 0.14 -4.72 6.31
CA LEU A 33 1.04 -5.78 5.90
C LEU A 33 2.38 -5.66 6.64
N LYS A 34 2.99 -6.79 6.99
CA LYS A 34 4.42 -6.80 7.36
C LYS A 34 5.24 -6.38 6.14
N LYS A 35 6.44 -5.83 6.38
CA LYS A 35 7.31 -5.37 5.29
C LYS A 35 7.61 -6.44 4.24
N ARG A 36 7.76 -7.70 4.69
CA ARG A 36 7.95 -8.86 3.79
C ARG A 36 6.74 -9.12 2.90
N GLU A 37 5.53 -9.07 3.47
CA GLU A 37 4.27 -9.29 2.75
C GLU A 37 4.02 -8.18 1.73
N TRP A 38 4.31 -6.93 2.11
CA TRP A 38 4.27 -5.79 1.20
C TRP A 38 5.23 -5.96 0.01
N ASN A 39 6.45 -6.43 0.26
CA ASN A 39 7.41 -6.67 -0.82
C ASN A 39 6.94 -7.79 -1.77
N THR A 40 6.45 -8.91 -1.22
CA THR A 40 5.86 -9.97 -2.04
C THR A 40 4.67 -9.45 -2.87
N LEU A 41 3.78 -8.64 -2.28
CA LEU A 41 2.66 -8.04 -3.01
C LEU A 41 3.14 -7.20 -4.19
N LYS A 42 4.12 -6.31 -3.97
CA LYS A 42 4.69 -5.47 -5.05
C LYS A 42 5.28 -6.33 -6.17
N GLU A 43 6.04 -7.36 -5.82
CA GLU A 43 6.67 -8.25 -6.81
C GLU A 43 5.62 -8.94 -7.68
N LYS A 44 4.54 -9.45 -7.07
CA LYS A 44 3.45 -10.09 -7.81
C LYS A 44 2.72 -9.15 -8.75
N ILE A 45 2.44 -7.91 -8.31
CA ILE A 45 1.81 -6.87 -9.16
C ILE A 45 2.71 -6.55 -10.35
N ILE A 46 4.01 -6.36 -10.14
CA ILE A 46 4.96 -6.03 -11.21
C ILE A 46 5.06 -7.17 -12.24
N LYS A 47 4.96 -8.43 -11.78
CA LYS A 47 4.97 -9.60 -12.66
C LYS A 47 3.62 -9.88 -13.34
N GLY A 48 2.56 -9.16 -12.97
CA GLY A 48 1.20 -9.42 -13.47
C GLY A 48 0.63 -10.76 -13.00
N GLU A 49 1.11 -11.27 -11.85
CA GLU A 49 0.58 -12.50 -11.24
C GLU A 49 -0.74 -12.26 -10.49
N ILE A 50 -1.06 -10.99 -10.22
CA ILE A 50 -2.30 -10.46 -9.62
C ILE A 50 -2.63 -9.09 -10.19
#